data_AF-A0A970D872-F1
#
_entry.id   AF-A0A970D872-F1
#
_cell.length_a   1.000
_cell.length_b   1.000
_cell.length_c   1.000
_cell.angle_alpha   90.00
_cell.angle_beta   90.00
_cell.angle_gamma   90.00
#
_symmetry.space_group_name_H-M   'P 1'
#
loop_
_entity.id
_entity.type
_entity.pdbx_description
1 polymer ?
#
loop_
_entity_poly.entity_id
_entity_poly.type
_entity_poly.pdbx_seq_one_letter_code
_entity_poly.pdbx_strand_id
1 'polypeptide(L)'
;MCWSCNAYCGNCKPPKEKPRQCTNCKTFNFDPEKTTCRKCGAELPPRVPPPVIKCQLCGMMCANPCKKGERPPADGVLRPCKLRTPPPEELEAISKQQNT
;
A
#
# COMPACT_ATOMS: atom_id res chain seq x y z
N MET A 1 -10.84 16.73 -5.41
CA MET A 1 -10.53 17.47 -4.18
C MET A 1 -10.75 16.54 -2.99
N CYS A 2 -9.79 16.39 -2.07
CA CYS A 2 -10.04 15.79 -0.76
C CYS A 2 -10.12 16.95 0.24
N TRP A 3 -11.27 17.14 0.90
CA TRP A 3 -11.47 18.21 1.88
C TRP A 3 -10.61 18.04 3.15
N SER A 4 -10.10 16.82 3.38
CA SER A 4 -9.11 16.47 4.39
C SER A 4 -8.26 15.29 3.89
N CYS A 5 -7.08 15.09 4.48
CA CYS A 5 -6.20 13.97 4.14
C CYS A 5 -6.87 12.63 4.49
N ASN A 6 -7.27 11.87 3.47
CA ASN A 6 -7.74 10.49 3.64
C ASN A 6 -6.56 9.52 3.51
N ALA A 7 -6.19 8.86 4.61
CA ALA A 7 -5.06 7.93 4.65
C ALA A 7 -5.22 6.69 3.75
N TYR A 8 -6.45 6.38 3.31
CA TYR A 8 -6.75 5.21 2.46
C TYR A 8 -6.81 5.54 0.96
N CYS A 9 -6.70 6.83 0.57
CA CYS A 9 -6.95 7.23 -0.83
C CYS A 9 -5.78 6.97 -1.79
N GLY A 10 -4.55 6.88 -1.28
CA GLY A 10 -3.35 6.64 -2.09
C GLY A 10 -2.94 7.80 -3.01
N ASN A 11 -3.60 8.97 -2.96
CA ASN A 11 -3.33 10.06 -3.91
C ASN A 11 -1.93 10.67 -3.70
N CYS A 12 -1.54 10.92 -2.45
CA CYS A 12 -0.34 11.69 -2.13
C CYS A 12 0.80 10.85 -1.51
N LYS A 13 0.45 9.73 -0.87
CA LYS A 13 1.33 8.79 -0.17
C LYS A 13 0.79 7.37 -0.38
N PRO A 14 1.60 6.30 -0.19
CA PRO A 14 1.08 4.93 -0.17
C PRO A 14 -0.16 4.82 0.72
N PRO A 15 -1.26 4.21 0.25
CA PRO A 15 -2.47 4.09 1.04
C PRO A 15 -2.22 3.20 2.27
N LYS A 16 -2.84 3.56 3.39
CA LYS A 16 -3.03 2.62 4.50
C LYS A 16 -3.89 1.45 4.03
N GLU A 17 -3.68 0.31 4.66
CA GLU A 17 -4.46 -0.89 4.42
C GLU A 17 -5.95 -0.64 4.68
N LYS A 18 -6.81 -1.06 3.74
CA LYS A 18 -8.25 -0.77 3.83
C LYS A 18 -8.93 -1.60 4.93
N PRO A 19 -9.93 -1.04 5.63
CA PRO A 19 -10.77 -1.80 6.54
C PRO A 19 -11.49 -2.93 5.81
N ARG A 20 -11.58 -4.10 6.45
CA ARG A 20 -12.35 -5.23 5.91
C ARG A 20 -13.80 -5.12 6.35
N GLN A 21 -14.71 -5.24 5.39
CA GLN A 21 -16.13 -5.36 5.70
C GLN A 21 -16.48 -6.82 5.95
N CYS A 22 -17.10 -7.11 7.09
CA CYS A 22 -17.59 -8.45 7.39
C CYS A 22 -18.69 -8.84 6.39
N THR A 23 -18.56 -9.99 5.73
CA THR A 23 -19.53 -10.48 4.74
C THR A 23 -20.86 -10.86 5.38
N ASN A 24 -20.84 -11.31 6.65
CA ASN A 24 -22.01 -11.67 7.45
C ASN A 24 -22.75 -10.44 8.00
N CYS A 25 -22.16 -9.67 8.93
CA CYS A 25 -22.85 -8.58 9.65
C CYS A 25 -22.55 -7.15 9.14
N LYS A 26 -21.82 -7.01 8.03
CA LYS A 26 -21.46 -5.73 7.37
C LYS A 26 -20.63 -4.74 8.21
N THR A 27 -20.21 -5.12 9.41
CA THR A 27 -19.34 -4.28 10.27
C THR A 27 -17.96 -4.12 9.65
N PHE A 28 -17.45 -2.90 9.63
CA PHE A 28 -16.07 -2.61 9.24
C PHE A 28 -15.08 -2.93 10.36
N ASN A 29 -13.99 -3.59 10.00
CA ASN A 29 -12.90 -4.00 10.88
C ASN A 29 -11.61 -3.30 10.40
N PHE A 30 -11.08 -2.42 11.27
CA PHE A 30 -9.95 -1.55 10.98
C PHE A 30 -8.61 -2.14 11.44
N ASP A 31 -8.65 -3.14 12.32
CA ASP A 31 -7.47 -3.85 12.79
C ASP A 31 -6.88 -4.68 11.63
N PRO A 32 -5.62 -4.41 11.23
CA PRO A 32 -4.96 -5.13 10.15
C PRO A 32 -4.81 -6.63 10.45
N GLU A 33 -4.53 -6.98 11.71
CA GLU A 33 -4.08 -8.30 12.15
C GLU A 33 -5.24 -9.25 12.48
N LYS A 34 -6.41 -8.73 12.85
CA LYS A 34 -7.55 -9.59 13.22
C LYS A 34 -8.11 -10.40 12.06
N THR A 35 -8.23 -11.71 12.20
CA THR A 35 -8.85 -12.58 11.18
C THR A 35 -10.37 -12.74 11.36
N THR A 36 -10.93 -12.28 12.48
CA THR A 36 -12.37 -12.42 12.80
C THR A 36 -13.06 -11.08 13.05
N CYS A 37 -14.37 -11.06 12.81
CA CYS A 37 -15.20 -9.88 12.96
C CYS A 37 -15.34 -9.50 14.44
N ARG A 38 -15.02 -8.23 14.78
CA ARG A 38 -15.16 -7.70 16.13
C ARG A 38 -16.59 -7.71 16.70
N LYS A 39 -17.61 -7.84 15.84
CA LYS A 39 -19.03 -7.79 16.24
C LYS A 39 -19.67 -9.18 16.32
N CYS A 40 -19.50 -10.00 15.28
CA CYS A 40 -20.23 -11.27 15.15
C CYS A 40 -19.33 -12.51 15.19
N GLY A 41 -18.00 -12.36 15.34
CA GLY A 41 -17.06 -13.47 15.38
C GLY A 41 -16.77 -14.17 14.06
N ALA A 42 -17.57 -13.94 13.01
CA ALA A 42 -17.35 -14.55 11.69
C ALA A 42 -15.99 -14.20 11.09
N GLU A 43 -15.43 -15.11 10.29
CA GLU A 43 -14.16 -14.90 9.59
C GLU A 43 -14.25 -13.69 8.65
N LEU A 44 -13.18 -12.89 8.62
CA LEU A 44 -13.04 -11.76 7.73
C LEU A 44 -12.44 -12.21 6.40
N PRO A 45 -12.86 -11.58 5.27
CA PRO A 45 -12.29 -11.92 3.98
C PRO A 45 -10.75 -11.76 3.98
N PRO A 46 -10.04 -12.55 3.15
CA PRO A 46 -8.60 -12.39 3.01
C PRO A 46 -8.26 -11.02 2.44
N ARG A 47 -7.05 -10.56 2.73
CA ARG A 47 -6.54 -9.29 2.19
C ARG A 47 -5.95 -9.53 0.81
N VAL A 48 -6.27 -8.65 -0.13
CA VAL A 48 -5.63 -8.62 -1.43
C VAL A 48 -4.50 -7.60 -1.36
N PRO A 49 -3.23 -8.02 -1.51
CA PRO A 49 -2.12 -7.08 -1.52
C PRO A 49 -2.27 -6.11 -2.71
N PRO A 50 -1.81 -4.86 -2.56
CA PRO A 50 -1.77 -3.93 -3.68
C PRO A 50 -0.86 -4.45 -4.80
N PRO A 51 -1.11 -4.07 -6.07
CA PRO A 51 -0.27 -4.48 -7.17
C PRO A 51 1.12 -3.85 -7.04
N VAL A 52 2.15 -4.63 -7.36
CA VAL A 52 3.50 -4.10 -7.53
C VAL A 52 3.59 -3.41 -8.89
N ILE A 53 4.02 -2.16 -8.93
CA ILE A 53 4.18 -1.41 -10.19
C ILE A 53 5.55 -0.71 -10.26
N LYS A 54 5.99 -0.40 -11.49
CA LYS A 54 7.09 0.54 -11.71
C LYS A 54 6.60 1.98 -11.51
N CYS A 55 7.15 2.68 -10.53
CA CYS A 55 6.80 4.06 -10.23
C CYS A 55 7.38 5.00 -11.30
N GLN A 56 6.53 5.68 -12.05
CA GLN A 56 6.95 6.62 -13.10
C GLN A 56 7.59 7.91 -12.56
N LEU A 57 7.44 8.21 -11.26
CA LEU A 57 8.12 9.31 -10.60
C LEU A 57 9.62 9.04 -10.38
N CYS A 58 9.97 7.83 -9.93
CA CYS A 58 11.34 7.51 -9.49
C CYS A 58 12.00 6.37 -10.27
N GLY A 59 11.29 5.72 -11.19
CA GLY A 59 11.78 4.61 -12.00
C GLY A 59 11.87 3.26 -11.28
N MET A 60 11.66 3.20 -9.95
CA MET A 60 11.81 1.99 -9.15
C MET A 60 10.49 1.22 -8.95
N MET A 61 10.58 -0.07 -8.64
CA MET A 61 9.42 -0.90 -8.26
C MET A 61 8.85 -0.49 -6.90
N CYS A 62 7.53 -0.53 -6.77
CA CYS A 62 6.77 -0.10 -5.60
C CYS A 62 5.67 -1.13 -5.28
N ALA A 63 5.71 -1.72 -4.09
CA ALA A 63 4.77 -2.76 -3.66
C ALA A 63 3.47 -2.22 -3.07
N ASN A 64 3.45 -0.97 -2.59
CA ASN A 64 2.25 -0.26 -2.18
C ASN A 64 2.22 1.11 -2.87
N PRO A 65 1.83 1.17 -4.16
CA PRO A 65 1.91 2.38 -4.94
C PRO A 65 0.94 3.46 -4.50
N CYS A 66 1.39 4.72 -4.65
CA CYS A 66 0.54 5.89 -4.61
C CYS A 66 0.38 6.46 -6.03
N LYS A 67 -0.65 7.27 -6.25
CA LYS A 67 -1.00 7.79 -7.58
C LYS A 67 0.01 8.76 -8.16
N LYS A 68 0.93 9.31 -7.35
CA LYS A 68 2.06 10.09 -7.86
C LYS A 68 2.99 9.26 -8.76
N GLY A 69 3.04 7.95 -8.56
CA GLY A 69 3.87 7.04 -9.36
C GLY A 69 3.21 6.56 -10.65
N GLU A 70 1.96 6.93 -10.92
CA GLU A 70 1.23 6.49 -12.12
C GLU A 70 1.54 7.35 -13.35
N ARG A 71 2.15 8.52 -13.15
CA ARG A 71 2.46 9.48 -14.21
C ARG A 71 3.91 9.95 -14.09
N PRO A 72 4.57 10.26 -15.22
CA PRO A 72 5.91 10.78 -15.16
C PRO A 72 5.87 12.25 -14.70
N PRO A 73 6.99 12.78 -14.18
CA PRO A 73 7.17 14.21 -13.98
C PRO A 73 6.99 14.98 -15.30
N ALA A 74 6.48 16.22 -15.23
CA ALA A 74 6.19 17.02 -16.41
C ALA A 74 7.44 17.34 -17.26
N ASP A 75 8.60 17.40 -16.62
CA ASP A 75 9.91 17.58 -17.23
C ASP A 75 10.53 16.26 -17.74
N GLY A 76 9.87 15.12 -17.50
CA GLY A 76 10.38 13.79 -17.83
C GLY A 76 11.54 13.31 -16.93
N VAL A 77 11.98 14.11 -15.96
CA VAL A 77 13.15 13.82 -15.13
C VAL A 77 12.74 13.06 -13.89
N LEU A 78 13.23 11.84 -13.73
CA LEU A 78 12.97 11.01 -12.55
C LEU A 78 13.50 11.66 -11.27
N ARG A 79 12.75 11.49 -10.17
CA ARG A 79 13.06 12.07 -8.85
C ARG A 79 13.07 11.00 -7.78
N PRO A 80 13.98 11.07 -6.78
CA PRO A 80 13.98 10.13 -5.68
C PRO A 80 12.67 10.21 -4.89
N CYS A 81 12.13 9.07 -4.48
CA CYS A 81 10.88 8.99 -3.72
C CYS A 81 11.13 8.44 -2.32
N LYS A 82 11.05 9.33 -1.31
CA LYS A 82 11.20 8.96 0.12
C LYS A 82 10.05 8.09 0.66
N LEU A 83 8.95 7.98 -0.08
CA LEU A 83 7.77 7.21 0.30
C LEU A 83 7.66 5.91 -0.49
N ARG A 84 8.73 5.52 -1.20
CA ARG A 84 8.77 4.27 -1.93
C ARG A 84 8.63 3.10 -0.95
N THR A 85 7.83 2.12 -1.34
CA THR A 85 7.71 0.84 -0.64
C THR A 85 8.35 -0.25 -1.52
N PRO A 86 9.59 -0.70 -1.25
CA PRO A 86 10.23 -1.72 -2.06
C PRO A 86 9.46 -3.06 -2.04
N PRO A 87 9.52 -3.86 -3.12
CA PRO A 87 9.03 -5.23 -3.10
C PRO A 87 9.73 -6.11 -2.07
N PRO A 88 9.06 -7.13 -1.50
CA PRO A 88 9.66 -8.04 -0.52
C PRO A 88 10.96 -8.68 -1.00
N GLU A 89 11.02 -9.13 -2.25
CA GLU A 89 12.21 -9.74 -2.88
C GLU A 89 13.44 -8.81 -2.83
N GLU A 90 13.23 -7.51 -3.00
CA GLU A 90 14.30 -6.51 -2.92
C GLU A 90 14.76 -6.28 -1.48
N LEU A 91 13.83 -6.26 -0.52
CA LEU A 91 14.16 -6.16 0.89
C LEU A 91 14.99 -7.36 1.35
N GLU A 92 14.65 -8.56 0.89
CA GLU A 92 15.42 -9.78 1.15
C GLU A 92 16.83 -9.69 0.56
N ALA A 93 16.98 -9.18 -0.66
CA ALA A 93 18.30 -9.00 -1.28
C ALA A 93 19.18 -8.00 -0.52
N ILE A 94 18.63 -6.87 -0.07
CA ILE A 94 19.35 -5.85 0.71
C ILE A 94 19.81 -6.42 2.06
N SER A 95 18.96 -7.19 2.74
CA SER A 95 19.30 -7.79 4.04
C SER A 95 20.44 -8.82 3.96
N LYS A 96 20.58 -9.51 2.82
CA LYS A 96 21.68 -10.47 2.60
C LYS A 96 23.03 -9.77 2.38
N GLN A 97 23.02 -8.60 1.72
CA GLN A 97 24.22 -7.82 1.43
C GLN A 97 24.79 -7.09 2.66
N GLN A 98 24.01 -6.90 3.72
CA GLN A 98 24.48 -6.28 4.96
C GLN A 98 25.09 -7.28 5.96
N ASN A 99 24.99 -8.58 5.67
CA ASN A 99 25.50 -9.67 6.51
C ASN A 99 26.70 -10.39 5.85
N THR A 100 27.33 -9.76 4.86
CA THR A 100 28.58 -10.21 4.21
C THR A 100 29.60 -9.09 4.29
#